data_AF-A0A956TPT8-F1
#
_entry.id   AF-A0A956TPT8-F1
#
_cell.length_a   1.000
_cell.length_b   1.000
_cell.length_c   1.000
_cell.angle_alpha   90.00
_cell.angle_beta   90.00
_cell.angle_gamma   90.00
#
_symmetry.space_group_name_H-M   'P 1'
#
loop_
_entity.id
_entity.type
_entity.pdbx_description
1 polymer ?
#
loop_
_entity_poly.entity_id
_entity_poly.type
_entity_poly.pdbx_seq_one_letter_code
_entity_poly.pdbx_strand_id
1 'polypeptide(L)' 'METTIRKNKNQTAIERAQQKQVEGLRLTRHYCAHSDCDRPDSRIELKDLQPVMSVSLKGRKMVFYHRDCFKK' A
#
# COMPACT_ATOMS: atom_id res chain seq x y z
N MET A 1 4.89 -9.21 21.93
CA MET A 1 5.82 -8.07 21.99
C MET A 1 5.09 -6.84 21.46
N GLU A 2 4.41 -6.10 22.33
CA GLU A 2 3.72 -4.85 21.98
C GLU A 2 4.70 -3.68 22.06
N THR A 3 5.21 -3.24 20.91
CA THR A 3 5.97 -2.00 20.81
C THR A 3 5.00 -0.84 20.80
N THR A 4 4.73 -0.28 21.98
CA THR A 4 4.02 1.00 22.11
C THR A 4 4.87 2.10 21.48
N ILE A 5 4.46 2.53 20.28
CA ILE A 5 5.07 3.65 19.57
C ILE A 5 4.78 4.90 20.40
N ARG A 6 5.72 5.29 21.28
CA ARG A 6 5.68 6.58 21.98
C ARG A 6 5.73 7.69 20.93
N LYS A 7 4.57 8.21 20.54
CA LYS A 7 4.46 9.41 19.69
C LYS A 7 5.09 10.57 20.44
N ASN A 8 6.29 11.00 20.01
CA ASN A 8 6.93 12.19 20.55
C ASN A 8 6.10 13.42 20.13
N LYS A 9 5.58 14.18 21.11
CA LYS A 9 4.75 15.37 20.85
C LYS A 9 5.53 16.52 20.20
N ASN A 10 6.87 16.47 20.23
CA ASN A 10 7.77 17.48 19.65
C ASN A 10 8.39 17.02 18.33
N GLN A 11 7.75 16.08 17.62
CA GLN A 11 8.31 15.55 16.39
C GLN A 11 8.31 16.59 15.27
N THR A 12 9.49 16.87 14.75
CA THR A 12 9.71 17.85 13.68
C THR A 12 9.02 17.43 12.38
N ALA A 13 8.81 18.38 11.48
CA ALA A 13 8.19 18.10 10.17
C ALA A 13 9.02 17.08 9.35
N ILE A 14 10.35 17.13 9.48
CA ILE A 14 11.29 16.22 8.81
C ILE A 14 11.14 14.80 9.35
N GLU A 15 11.14 14.64 10.67
CA GLU A 15 10.97 13.32 11.30
C GLU A 15 9.60 12.70 10.98
N ARG A 16 8.53 13.52 10.89
CA ARG A 16 7.21 13.05 10.43
C ARG A 16 7.24 12.61 8.96
N ALA A 17 7.96 13.32 8.10
CA ALA A 17 8.11 12.92 6.70
C ALA A 17 8.88 11.61 6.58
N GLN A 18 9.95 11.43 7.34
CA GLN A 18 10.73 10.19 7.37
C GLN A 18 9.91 9.01 7.90
N GLN A 19 9.17 9.18 8.99
CA GLN A 19 8.29 8.12 9.49
C GLN A 19 7.23 7.71 8.46
N LYS A 20 6.63 8.68 7.76
CA LYS A 20 5.68 8.38 6.68
C LYS A 20 6.32 7.63 5.51
N GLN A 21 7.57 7.96 5.16
CA GLN A 21 8.30 7.23 4.11
C GLN A 21 8.55 5.77 4.54
N VAL A 22 9.01 5.56 5.77
CA VAL A 22 9.26 4.22 6.33
C VAL A 22 7.97 3.41 6.42
N GLU A 23 6.88 4.04 6.86
CA GLU A 23 5.55 3.40 6.93
C GLU A 23 5.01 3.06 5.53
N GLY A 24 5.26 3.92 4.54
CA GLY A 24 4.89 3.70 3.15
C GLY A 24 5.62 2.53 2.49
N LEU A 25 6.84 2.20 2.95
CA LEU A 25 7.60 1.02 2.50
C LEU A 25 7.12 -0.28 3.12
N ARG A 26 6.14 -0.23 4.04
CA ARG A 26 5.58 -1.44 4.64
C ARG A 26 4.86 -2.25 3.59
N LEU A 27 5.27 -3.51 3.41
CA LEU A 27 4.59 -4.45 2.54
C LEU A 27 3.19 -4.78 3.07
N THR A 28 2.20 -4.69 2.20
CA THR A 28 0.83 -5.09 2.50
C THR A 28 0.64 -6.59 2.30
N ARG A 29 -0.54 -7.12 2.62
CA ARG A 29 -0.88 -8.53 2.32
C ARG A 29 -1.48 -8.71 0.92
N HIS A 30 -1.55 -7.63 0.14
CA HIS A 30 -2.22 -7.61 -1.15
C HIS A 30 -1.21 -7.81 -2.28
N TYR A 31 -1.65 -8.55 -3.29
CA TYR A 31 -0.94 -8.77 -4.54
C TYR A 31 -1.64 -8.01 -5.65
N CYS A 32 -0.89 -7.68 -6.70
CA CYS A 32 -1.45 -6.96 -7.84
C CYS A 32 -2.36 -7.88 -8.63
N ALA A 33 -3.58 -7.40 -8.90
CA ALA A 33 -4.56 -8.12 -9.70
C ALA A 33 -4.38 -7.93 -11.22
N HIS A 34 -3.35 -7.19 -11.67
CA HIS A 34 -3.10 -6.96 -13.09
C HIS A 34 -2.43 -8.18 -13.71
N SER A 35 -2.91 -8.61 -14.87
CA SER A 35 -2.41 -9.81 -15.57
C SER A 35 -0.99 -9.66 -16.11
N ASP A 36 -0.60 -8.43 -16.49
CA ASP A 36 0.73 -8.10 -17.02
C ASP A 36 1.55 -7.29 -16.00
N CYS A 37 1.47 -7.72 -14.74
CA CYS A 37 2.27 -7.12 -13.68
C CYS A 37 3.72 -7.60 -13.82
N ASP A 38 4.69 -6.68 -13.81
CA ASP A 38 6.12 -7.03 -13.84
C ASP A 38 6.56 -7.82 -12.58
N ARG A 39 5.75 -7.77 -11.51
CA ARG A 39 6.05 -8.39 -10.21
C ARG A 39 4.79 -9.01 -9.58
N PRO A 40 4.24 -10.08 -10.18
CA PRO A 40 2.97 -10.66 -9.75
C PRO A 40 3.05 -11.32 -8.36
N ASP A 41 4.20 -11.91 -8.03
CA ASP A 41 4.46 -12.56 -6.74
C ASP A 41 4.94 -11.59 -5.64
N SER A 42 5.10 -10.31 -5.97
CA SER A 42 5.51 -9.30 -4.99
C SER A 42 4.31 -8.70 -4.29
N ARG A 43 4.43 -8.58 -2.97
CA ARG A 43 3.47 -7.83 -2.15
C ARG A 43 3.57 -6.35 -2.47
N ILE A 44 2.43 -5.69 -2.55
CA ILE A 44 2.37 -4.26 -2.84
C ILE A 44 2.81 -3.48 -1.59
N GLU A 45 3.74 -2.54 -1.73
CA GLU A 45 4.10 -1.57 -0.69
C GLU A 45 2.91 -0.65 -0.39
N LEU A 46 2.72 -0.24 0.87
CA LEU A 46 1.57 0.58 1.25
C LEU A 46 1.48 1.90 0.47
N LYS A 47 2.61 2.55 0.18
CA LYS A 47 2.68 3.77 -0.65
C LYS A 47 2.25 3.54 -2.10
N ASP A 48 2.35 2.30 -2.57
CA ASP A 48 2.09 1.89 -3.95
C ASP A 48 0.78 1.11 -4.12
N LEU A 49 0.06 0.88 -3.03
CA LEU A 49 -1.22 0.19 -3.03
C LEU A 49 -2.30 1.10 -3.63
N GLN A 50 -2.80 0.72 -4.79
CA GLN A 50 -3.92 1.37 -5.44
C GLN A 50 -5.19 0.49 -5.32
N PRO A 51 -6.10 0.79 -4.37
CA PRO A 51 -7.38 0.10 -4.27
C PRO A 51 -8.34 0.60 -5.36
N VAL A 52 -8.97 -0.34 -6.06
CA VAL A 52 -9.94 -0.07 -7.12
C VAL A 52 -11.19 -0.89 -6.84
N MET A 53 -12.36 -0.26 -6.94
CA MET A 53 -13.62 -0.97 -6.82
C MET A 53 -13.99 -1.54 -8.19
N SER A 54 -13.88 -2.86 -8.34
CA SER A 54 -14.33 -3.57 -9.53
C SER A 54 -15.79 -3.98 -9.37
N VAL A 55 -16.60 -3.73 -10.40
CA VAL A 55 -17.97 -4.20 -10.48
C VAL A 55 -17.97 -5.47 -11.32
N SER A 56 -18.40 -6.58 -10.74
CA SER A 56 -18.57 -7.87 -11.41
C SER A 56 -20.04 -8.30 -11.35
N LEU A 57 -20.41 -9.33 -12.11
CA LEU A 57 -21.74 -9.93 -12.09
C LEU A 57 -22.20 -10.38 -10.68
N LYS A 58 -21.25 -10.72 -9.79
CA LYS A 58 -21.49 -11.10 -8.39
C LYS A 58 -21.52 -9.91 -7.41
N GLY A 59 -21.42 -8.68 -7.89
CA GLY A 59 -21.41 -7.47 -7.08
C GLY A 59 -20.07 -6.71 -7.12
N ARG A 60 -19.89 -5.81 -6.15
CA ARG A 60 -18.71 -4.93 -6.05
C ARG A 60 -17.62 -5.64 -5.24
N LYS A 61 -16.42 -5.77 -5.81
CA LYS A 61 -15.24 -6.31 -5.13
C LYS A 61 -14.12 -5.27 -5.15
N MET A 62 -13.45 -5.11 -4.02
CA MET A 62 -12.21 -4.32 -3.98
C MET A 62 -11.05 -5.16 -4.51
N VAL A 63 -10.38 -4.65 -5.53
CA VAL A 63 -9.18 -5.22 -6.14
C VAL A 63 -8.02 -4.26 -5.93
N PHE A 64 -6.82 -4.80 -5.78
CA PHE A 64 -5.64 -4.02 -5.45
C PHE A 64 -4.62 -4.13 -6.58
N TYR A 65 -4.01 -3.00 -6.92
CA TYR A 65 -3.00 -2.91 -7.97
C TYR A 65 -1.77 -2.16 -7.44
N HIS A 66 -0.60 -2.43 -8.01
CA HIS A 66 0.52 -1.49 -7.94
C HIS A 66 0.12 -0.19 -8.67
N ARG A 67 0.60 0.98 -8.25
CA ARG A 67 0.25 2.25 -8.95
C ARG A 67 0.72 2.24 -10.39
N ASP A 68 1.86 1.63 -10.65
CA ASP A 68 2.42 1.52 -11.99
C ASP A 68 1.54 0.63 -12.88
N CYS A 69 1.01 -0.47 -12.34
CA CYS A 69 0.10 -1.36 -13.05
C CYS A 69 -1.29 -0.76 -13.28
N PHE A 70 -1.74 0.14 -12.41
CA PHE A 70 -3.02 0.82 -12.61
C PHE A 70 -3.00 1.82 -13.79
N LYS A 71 -1.82 2.33 -14.16
CA LYS A 71 -1.66 3.28 -15.27
C LYS A 71 -1.47 2.61 -16.64
N LYS A 72 -1.24 1.29 -16.67
CA LYS A 72 -1.14 0.49 -17.90
C LYS A 72 -2.54 0.10 -18.36
#